data_AF-A0A2R2W874-F1
#
_entry.id   AF-A0A2R2W874-F1
#
_cell.length_a   1.000
_cell.length_b   1.000
_cell.length_c   1.000
_cell.angle_alpha   90.00
_cell.angle_beta   90.00
_cell.angle_gamma   90.00
#
_symmetry.space_group_name_H-M   'P 1'
#
loop_
_entity.id
_entity.type
_entity.pdbx_description
1 polymer ?
#
loop_
_entity_poly.entity_id
_entity_poly.type
_entity_poly.pdbx_seq_one_letter_code
_entity_poly.pdbx_strand_id
1 'polypeptide(L)'
;METKPSAVPLAPNEGFIPSFGIPSATKKTFDIKLETTHRNGEASGPPQMMLSAGNLNTAALSLFLALHLAVEPIVPCLVFDDPVQAMDEVHVAQFAGLVRLLSKQNDRQVIIAVHERELFDYLALELSPAYEGDELITIELGERATEEDQGITRHLWAPDAAIAN
;
A
#
# COMPACT_ATOMS: atom_id res chain seq x y z
N MET A 1 14.32 -28.38 11.30
CA MET A 1 14.36 -27.38 12.38
C MET A 1 14.07 -26.05 11.70
N GLU A 2 12.80 -25.67 11.61
CA GLU A 2 12.38 -24.44 10.94
C GLU A 2 12.74 -23.24 11.82
N THR A 3 13.60 -22.37 11.32
CA THR A 3 13.92 -21.09 11.95
C THR A 3 12.74 -20.14 11.73
N LYS A 4 12.05 -19.74 12.81
CA LYS A 4 10.98 -18.74 12.78
C LYS A 4 11.54 -17.46 12.11
N PRO A 5 10.86 -16.87 11.11
CA PRO A 5 11.36 -15.66 10.45
C PRO A 5 11.52 -14.55 11.50
N SER A 6 12.75 -14.03 11.67
CA SER A 6 13.03 -12.95 12.59
C SER A 6 12.61 -11.63 11.96
N ALA A 7 11.60 -10.98 12.51
CA ALA A 7 11.18 -9.66 12.06
C ALA A 7 12.09 -8.57 12.64
N VAL A 8 12.25 -7.50 11.87
CA VAL A 8 13.13 -6.37 12.17
C VAL A 8 12.37 -5.33 12.99
N PRO A 9 12.99 -4.65 13.96
CA PRO A 9 12.37 -3.54 14.68
C PRO A 9 11.88 -2.46 13.70
N LEU A 10 10.65 -1.97 13.90
CA LEU A 10 10.06 -0.93 13.05
C LEU A 10 10.70 0.45 13.26
N ALA A 11 11.37 0.67 14.40
CA ALA A 11 12.14 1.87 14.67
C ALA A 11 13.39 1.56 15.54
N PRO A 12 14.46 2.38 15.48
CA PRO A 12 15.73 2.14 16.18
C PRO A 12 15.57 1.95 17.70
N ASN A 13 14.61 2.66 18.30
CA ASN A 13 14.34 2.67 19.74
C ASN A 13 13.13 1.82 20.14
N GLU A 14 12.53 1.07 19.21
CA GLU A 14 11.35 0.25 19.52
C GLU A 14 11.73 -0.92 20.43
N GLY A 15 11.03 -1.05 21.56
CA GLY A 15 11.25 -2.11 22.55
C GLY A 15 10.60 -3.45 22.16
N PHE A 16 9.58 -3.38 21.29
CA PHE A 16 8.79 -4.51 20.85
C PHE A 16 9.06 -4.84 19.39
N ILE A 17 9.33 -6.12 19.13
CA ILE A 17 9.55 -6.65 17.80
C ILE A 17 8.28 -7.41 17.41
N PRO A 18 7.52 -6.96 16.40
CA PRO A 18 6.42 -7.76 15.86
C PRO A 18 7.00 -9.02 15.24
N SER A 19 6.30 -10.14 15.34
CA SER A 19 6.68 -11.40 14.69
C SER A 19 5.42 -12.10 14.19
N PHE A 20 5.55 -12.83 13.09
CA PHE A 20 4.46 -13.66 12.60
C PHE A 20 4.44 -14.99 13.36
N GLY A 21 3.30 -15.30 13.97
CA GLY A 21 2.98 -16.63 14.43
C GLY A 21 2.92 -17.61 13.26
N ILE A 22 2.93 -18.91 13.56
CA ILE A 22 2.83 -19.94 12.52
C ILE A 22 1.47 -19.78 11.82
N PRO A 23 1.44 -19.60 10.48
CA PRO A 23 0.18 -19.47 9.75
C PRO A 23 -0.68 -20.72 9.90
N SER A 24 -1.97 -20.55 10.16
CA SER A 24 -2.94 -21.63 10.10
C SER A 24 -3.72 -21.51 8.79
N ALA A 25 -3.51 -22.46 7.87
CA ALA A 25 -4.18 -22.47 6.58
C ALA A 25 -5.28 -23.54 6.55
N THR A 26 -6.51 -23.12 6.26
CA THR A 26 -7.63 -23.99 5.90
C THR A 26 -7.99 -23.76 4.42
N LYS A 27 -8.72 -24.67 3.78
CA LYS A 27 -9.12 -24.54 2.35
C LYS A 27 -9.82 -23.21 1.96
N LYS A 28 -10.31 -22.42 2.92
CA LYS A 28 -11.02 -21.15 2.72
C LYS A 28 -10.40 -19.94 3.44
N THR A 29 -9.46 -20.15 4.37
CA THR A 29 -8.99 -19.08 5.25
C THR A 29 -7.52 -19.27 5.57
N PHE A 30 -6.76 -18.19 5.46
CA PHE A 30 -5.35 -18.13 5.82
C PHE A 30 -5.24 -17.15 6.99
N ASP A 31 -5.09 -17.69 8.20
CA ASP A 31 -4.98 -16.90 9.42
C ASP A 31 -3.52 -16.77 9.81
N ILE A 32 -2.99 -15.54 9.75
CA ILE A 32 -1.70 -15.18 10.33
C ILE A 32 -1.96 -14.37 11.59
N LYS A 33 -1.47 -14.86 12.73
CA LYS A 33 -1.48 -14.12 13.99
C LYS A 33 -0.19 -13.32 14.12
N LEU A 34 -0.28 -12.00 14.27
CA LEU A 34 0.87 -11.21 14.73
C LEU A 34 1.01 -11.36 16.25
N GLU A 35 2.24 -11.62 16.69
CA GLU A 35 2.65 -11.65 18.10
C GLU A 35 3.73 -10.58 18.30
N THR A 36 3.85 -9.99 19.49
CA THR A 36 5.00 -9.13 19.80
C THR A 36 5.92 -9.81 20.79
N THR A 37 7.22 -9.67 20.58
CA THR A 37 8.25 -10.13 21.50
C THR A 37 9.09 -8.94 21.93
N HIS A 38 9.42 -8.86 23.21
CA HIS A 38 10.37 -7.86 23.68
C HIS A 38 11.80 -8.26 23.27
N ARG A 39 12.76 -7.33 23.23
CA ARG A 39 14.16 -7.61 22.81
C ARG A 39 14.85 -8.73 23.61
N ASN A 40 14.37 -8.99 24.84
CA ASN A 40 14.85 -10.08 25.70
C ASN A 40 14.25 -11.46 25.33
N GLY A 41 13.37 -11.53 24.32
CA GLY A 41 12.71 -12.76 23.88
C GLY A 41 11.41 -13.09 24.61
N GLU A 42 10.96 -12.25 25.55
CA GLU A 42 9.70 -12.49 26.26
C GLU A 42 8.49 -12.15 25.39
N ALA A 43 7.46 -13.00 25.47
CA ALA A 43 6.20 -12.75 24.81
C ALA A 43 5.55 -11.49 25.41
N SER A 44 5.25 -10.53 24.55
CA SER A 44 4.53 -9.32 24.90
C SER A 44 3.10 -9.37 24.35
N GLY A 45 2.25 -8.45 24.80
CA GLY A 45 0.82 -8.43 24.51
C GLY A 45 0.47 -8.41 23.01
N PRO A 46 -0.83 -8.47 22.67
CA PRO A 46 -1.25 -8.37 21.28
C PRO A 46 -0.68 -7.09 20.64
N PRO A 47 -0.20 -7.15 19.38
CA PRO A 47 0.47 -6.03 18.70
C PRO A 47 -0.35 -4.73 18.69
N GLN A 48 -1.68 -4.85 18.64
CA GLN A 48 -2.62 -3.73 18.73
C GLN A 48 -2.51 -2.92 20.03
N MET A 49 -2.00 -3.52 21.12
CA MET A 49 -1.76 -2.85 22.39
C MET A 49 -0.32 -2.33 22.56
N MET A 50 0.62 -2.79 21.72
CA MET A 50 2.06 -2.57 21.89
C MET A 50 2.67 -1.70 20.78
N LEU A 51 1.98 -1.56 19.65
CA LEU A 51 2.41 -0.79 18.50
C LEU A 51 1.44 0.36 18.24
N SER A 52 1.94 1.48 17.74
CA SER A 52 1.08 2.55 17.24
C SER A 52 0.25 2.07 16.05
N ALA A 53 -0.88 2.75 15.77
CA ALA A 53 -1.67 2.50 14.57
C ALA A 53 -0.83 2.58 13.28
N GLY A 54 0.14 3.51 13.22
CA GLY A 54 1.10 3.61 12.12
C GLY A 54 2.02 2.41 11.95
N ASN A 55 2.51 1.85 13.06
CA ASN A 55 3.35 0.66 13.02
C ASN A 55 2.56 -0.57 12.55
N LEU A 56 1.30 -0.70 12.98
CA LEU A 56 0.43 -1.80 12.56
C LEU A 56 0.07 -1.70 11.07
N ASN A 57 -0.23 -0.51 10.58
CA ASN A 57 -0.54 -0.27 9.17
C ASN A 57 0.67 -0.54 8.28
N THR A 58 1.86 -0.07 8.67
CA THR A 58 3.11 -0.36 7.95
C THR A 58 3.39 -1.86 7.89
N ALA A 59 3.16 -2.59 8.99
CA ALA A 59 3.37 -4.04 9.04
C ALA A 59 2.37 -4.81 8.18
N ALA A 60 1.08 -4.45 8.24
CA ALA A 60 0.04 -5.06 7.42
C ALA A 60 0.29 -4.83 5.93
N LEU A 61 0.68 -3.62 5.57
CA LEU A 61 1.02 -3.21 4.21
C LEU A 61 2.25 -3.96 3.69
N SER A 62 3.32 -4.04 4.50
CA SER A 62 4.53 -4.80 4.17
C SER A 62 4.25 -6.29 3.95
N LEU A 63 3.39 -6.89 4.78
CA LEU A 63 2.98 -8.28 4.62
C LEU A 63 2.16 -8.49 3.34
N PHE A 64 1.17 -7.62 3.08
CA PHE A 64 0.33 -7.69 1.88
C PHE A 64 1.19 -7.68 0.60
N LEU A 65 2.18 -6.79 0.56
CA LEU A 65 3.13 -6.69 -0.56
C LEU A 65 4.02 -7.91 -0.66
N ALA A 66 4.59 -8.36 0.46
CA ALA A 66 5.45 -9.54 0.47
C ALA A 66 4.70 -10.76 -0.07
N LEU A 67 3.43 -10.93 0.31
CA LEU A 67 2.57 -12.01 -0.21
C LEU A 67 2.27 -11.84 -1.71
N HIS A 68 1.99 -10.62 -2.16
CA HIS A 68 1.70 -10.34 -3.58
C HIS A 68 2.94 -10.45 -4.49
N LEU A 69 4.14 -10.22 -3.96
CA LEU A 69 5.41 -10.33 -4.69
C LEU A 69 6.04 -11.72 -4.59
N ALA A 70 5.70 -12.53 -3.58
CA ALA A 70 6.24 -13.87 -3.38
C ALA A 70 5.73 -14.90 -4.40
N VAL A 71 4.69 -14.57 -5.17
CA VAL A 71 4.09 -15.43 -6.17
C VAL A 71 4.03 -14.67 -7.49
N GLU A 72 4.47 -15.29 -8.59
CA GLU A 72 4.25 -14.73 -9.92
C GLU A 72 2.75 -14.67 -10.21
N PRO A 73 2.16 -13.48 -10.41
CA PRO A 73 0.75 -13.39 -10.67
C PRO A 73 0.47 -13.70 -12.13
N ILE A 74 -0.65 -14.39 -12.36
CA ILE A 74 -1.17 -14.66 -13.71
C ILE A 74 -1.59 -13.34 -14.39
N VAL A 75 -2.05 -12.36 -13.61
CA VAL A 75 -2.36 -11.00 -14.04
C VAL A 75 -1.64 -10.04 -13.07
N PRO A 76 -0.63 -9.27 -13.50
CA PRO A 76 0.13 -8.37 -12.64
C PRO A 76 -0.67 -7.08 -12.34
N CYS A 77 -1.92 -7.24 -11.89
CA CYS A 77 -2.82 -6.15 -11.58
C CYS A 77 -3.24 -6.20 -10.11
N LEU A 78 -3.30 -5.03 -9.49
CA LEU A 78 -3.80 -4.80 -8.14
C LEU A 78 -5.02 -3.88 -8.23
N VAL A 79 -6.11 -4.28 -7.58
CA VAL A 79 -7.32 -3.47 -7.50
C VAL A 79 -7.61 -3.19 -6.04
N PHE A 80 -7.69 -1.91 -5.69
CA PHE A 80 -8.07 -1.43 -4.38
C PHE A 80 -9.45 -0.79 -4.45
N ASP A 81 -10.40 -1.34 -3.70
CA ASP A 81 -11.73 -0.78 -3.54
C ASP A 81 -11.78 0.00 -2.23
N ASP A 82 -11.74 1.31 -2.33
CA ASP A 82 -11.82 2.27 -1.22
C ASP A 82 -10.84 1.99 -0.05
N PRO A 83 -9.53 1.94 -0.34
CA PRO A 83 -8.53 1.38 0.58
C PRO A 83 -8.34 2.16 1.88
N VAL A 84 -8.88 3.38 1.98
CA VAL A 84 -8.55 4.33 3.06
C VAL A 84 -9.75 4.72 3.94
N GLN A 85 -10.88 4.01 3.90
CA GLN A 85 -12.06 4.29 4.74
C GLN A 85 -11.78 4.34 6.26
N ALA A 86 -10.61 3.89 6.72
CA ALA A 86 -10.18 3.94 8.12
C ALA A 86 -8.73 4.40 8.32
N MET A 87 -8.12 5.08 7.33
CA MET A 87 -6.72 5.50 7.36
C MET A 87 -6.61 6.98 7.70
N ASP A 88 -5.64 7.36 8.54
CA ASP A 88 -5.32 8.77 8.77
C ASP A 88 -4.46 9.34 7.63
N GLU A 89 -4.25 10.66 7.62
CA GLU A 89 -3.46 11.35 6.58
C GLU A 89 -2.05 10.75 6.39
N VAL A 90 -1.42 10.29 7.47
CA VAL A 90 -0.08 9.70 7.41
C VAL A 90 -0.15 8.36 6.69
N HIS A 91 -1.14 7.54 6.99
CA HIS A 91 -1.32 6.25 6.32
C HIS A 91 -1.72 6.42 4.85
N VAL A 92 -2.54 7.42 4.52
CA VAL A 92 -2.89 7.75 3.12
C VAL A 92 -1.64 8.09 2.31
N ALA A 93 -0.73 8.90 2.87
CA ALA A 93 0.54 9.22 2.20
C ALA A 93 1.45 7.99 2.04
N GLN A 94 1.52 7.12 3.05
CA GLN A 94 2.26 5.86 2.96
C GLN A 94 1.67 4.92 1.90
N PHE A 95 0.35 4.84 1.82
CA PHE A 95 -0.36 4.08 0.79
C PHE A 95 -0.05 4.61 -0.61
N ALA A 96 -0.09 5.92 -0.82
CA ALA A 96 0.24 6.53 -2.11
C ALA A 96 1.70 6.25 -2.52
N GLY A 97 2.65 6.42 -1.59
CA GLY A 97 4.05 6.08 -1.83
C GLY A 97 4.26 4.61 -2.19
N LEU A 98 3.48 3.72 -1.59
CA LEU A 98 3.51 2.32 -1.96
C LEU A 98 2.93 2.03 -3.35
N VAL A 99 1.78 2.62 -3.67
CA VAL A 99 1.18 2.46 -5.00
C VAL A 99 2.15 2.92 -6.07
N ARG A 100 2.89 4.01 -5.81
CA ARG A 100 3.99 4.46 -6.68
C ARG A 100 5.06 3.39 -6.83
N LEU A 101 5.53 2.79 -5.73
CA LEU A 101 6.53 1.71 -5.77
C LEU A 101 6.05 0.53 -6.63
N LEU A 102 4.85 0.03 -6.35
CA LEU A 102 4.24 -1.09 -7.06
C LEU A 102 4.07 -0.83 -8.55
N SER A 103 3.52 0.34 -8.90
CA SER A 103 3.22 0.68 -10.29
C SER A 103 4.47 0.97 -11.11
N LYS A 104 5.50 1.58 -10.50
CA LYS A 104 6.68 2.06 -11.23
C LYS A 104 7.86 1.10 -11.20
N GLN A 105 8.02 0.32 -10.14
CA GLN A 105 9.21 -0.54 -9.96
C GLN A 105 8.90 -2.03 -10.07
N ASN A 106 7.64 -2.44 -9.87
CA ASN A 106 7.25 -3.85 -9.86
C ASN A 106 6.37 -4.26 -11.07
N ASP A 107 6.26 -3.39 -12.07
CA ASP A 107 5.50 -3.61 -13.30
C ASP A 107 4.06 -4.10 -13.01
N ARG A 108 3.41 -3.44 -12.05
CA ARG A 108 2.03 -3.75 -11.64
C ARG A 108 1.07 -2.69 -12.15
N GLN A 109 0.00 -3.12 -12.81
CA GLN A 109 -1.12 -2.23 -13.07
C GLN A 109 -1.92 -2.03 -11.78
N VAL A 110 -1.98 -0.82 -11.25
CA VAL A 110 -2.76 -0.52 -10.04
C VAL A 110 -4.02 0.24 -10.41
N ILE A 111 -5.17 -0.25 -9.96
CA ILE A 111 -6.48 0.38 -10.09
C ILE A 111 -6.97 0.70 -8.68
N ILE A 112 -7.40 1.94 -8.45
CA ILE A 112 -7.88 2.40 -7.15
C ILE A 112 -9.24 3.05 -7.37
N ALA A 113 -10.26 2.52 -6.70
CA ALA A 113 -11.54 3.18 -6.55
C ALA A 113 -11.57 3.92 -5.21
N VAL A 114 -12.07 5.14 -5.22
CA VAL A 114 -12.26 5.97 -4.04
C VAL A 114 -13.59 6.68 -4.14
N HIS A 115 -14.24 6.91 -3.00
CA HIS A 115 -15.52 7.63 -2.96
C HIS A 115 -15.35 9.10 -2.53
N GLU A 116 -14.24 9.44 -1.88
CA GLU A 116 -13.96 10.80 -1.39
C GLU A 116 -13.19 11.63 -2.42
N ARG A 117 -13.71 12.82 -2.74
CA ARG A 117 -13.10 13.72 -3.74
C ARG A 117 -11.72 14.22 -3.35
N GLU A 118 -11.54 14.61 -2.10
CA GLU A 118 -10.28 15.15 -1.59
C GLU A 118 -9.15 14.13 -1.71
N LEU A 119 -9.45 12.87 -1.39
CA LEU A 119 -8.53 11.76 -1.57
C LEU A 119 -8.25 11.47 -3.05
N PHE A 120 -9.28 11.50 -3.91
CA PHE A 120 -9.09 11.34 -5.34
C PHE A 120 -8.10 12.38 -5.90
N ASP A 121 -8.28 13.66 -5.55
CA ASP A 121 -7.41 14.75 -5.98
C ASP A 121 -5.98 14.58 -5.43
N TYR A 122 -5.87 14.20 -4.16
CA TYR A 122 -4.58 13.91 -3.54
C TYR A 122 -3.84 12.76 -4.25
N LEU A 123 -4.50 11.62 -4.45
CA LEU A 123 -3.90 10.46 -5.12
C LEU A 123 -3.59 10.76 -6.59
N ALA A 124 -4.43 11.52 -7.29
CA ALA A 124 -4.15 11.92 -8.67
C ALA A 124 -2.86 12.75 -8.77
N LEU A 125 -2.66 13.68 -7.83
CA LEU A 125 -1.43 14.47 -7.74
C LEU A 125 -0.23 13.59 -7.34
N GLU A 126 -0.36 12.83 -6.26
CA GLU A 126 0.74 12.03 -5.72
C GLU A 126 1.14 10.88 -6.66
N LEU A 127 0.23 10.38 -7.50
CA LEU A 127 0.51 9.32 -8.48
C LEU A 127 0.73 9.88 -9.90
N SER A 128 0.81 11.20 -10.04
CA SER A 128 1.08 11.83 -11.33
C SER A 128 2.36 11.29 -11.98
N PRO A 129 2.40 11.19 -13.32
CA PRO A 129 3.57 10.71 -14.06
C PRO A 129 4.84 11.50 -13.70
N ALA A 130 5.91 10.80 -13.29
CA ALA A 130 7.17 11.43 -12.87
C ALA A 130 8.32 11.16 -13.86
N TYR A 131 8.24 10.04 -14.60
CA TYR A 131 9.26 9.61 -15.55
C TYR A 131 8.68 9.32 -16.93
N GLU A 132 9.53 9.36 -17.96
CA GLU A 132 9.14 9.01 -19.31
C GLU A 132 8.53 7.60 -19.38
N GLY A 133 7.38 7.48 -20.05
CA GLY A 133 6.60 6.24 -20.12
C GLY A 133 5.57 6.09 -18.99
N ASP A 134 5.59 6.95 -17.97
CA ASP A 134 4.54 6.96 -16.96
C ASP A 134 3.22 7.47 -17.53
N GLU A 135 2.15 6.76 -17.20
CA GLU A 135 0.77 7.17 -17.45
C GLU A 135 -0.05 7.04 -16.16
N LEU A 136 -0.97 7.97 -15.96
CA LEU A 136 -2.05 7.90 -14.98
C LEU A 136 -3.36 8.20 -15.71
N ILE A 137 -4.38 7.37 -15.46
CA ILE A 137 -5.73 7.61 -15.97
C ILE A 137 -6.64 7.87 -14.77
N THR A 138 -7.26 9.03 -14.74
CA THR A 138 -8.25 9.40 -13.73
C THR A 138 -9.64 9.33 -14.34
N ILE A 139 -10.58 8.68 -13.65
CA ILE A 139 -11.96 8.51 -14.11
C ILE A 139 -12.88 9.03 -13.01
N GLU A 140 -13.69 10.03 -13.35
CA GLU A 140 -14.69 10.60 -12.46
C GLU A 140 -16.08 10.14 -12.89
N LEU A 141 -16.73 9.37 -12.01
CA LEU A 141 -18.08 8.86 -12.25
C LEU A 141 -19.11 9.85 -11.72
N GLY A 142 -20.28 9.92 -12.36
CA GLY A 142 -21.39 10.80 -11.96
C GLY A 142 -21.70 11.84 -13.02
N GLU A 143 -21.90 13.09 -12.61
CA GLU A 143 -22.34 14.18 -13.53
C GLU A 143 -21.35 14.41 -14.68
N ARG A 144 -20.05 14.27 -14.42
CA ARG A 144 -18.99 14.42 -15.42
C ARG A 144 -18.99 13.34 -16.50
N ALA A 145 -19.62 12.19 -16.26
CA ALA A 145 -19.73 11.15 -17.29
C ALA A 145 -20.54 11.61 -18.52
N THR A 146 -21.30 12.71 -18.39
CA THR A 146 -22.06 13.34 -19.48
C THR A 146 -21.29 14.46 -20.20
N GLU A 147 -20.12 14.84 -19.69
CA GLU A 147 -19.23 15.81 -20.34
C GLU A 147 -18.54 15.19 -21.57
N GLU A 148 -17.94 16.04 -22.40
CA GLU A 148 -17.29 15.62 -23.64
C GLU A 148 -16.13 14.63 -23.40
N ASP A 149 -15.42 14.79 -22.28
CA ASP A 149 -14.35 13.90 -21.83
C ASP A 149 -14.86 12.65 -21.07
N GLN A 150 -16.17 12.55 -20.82
CA GLN A 150 -16.82 11.50 -20.04
C GLN A 150 -16.23 11.34 -18.62
N GLY A 151 -15.61 12.40 -18.08
CA GLY A 151 -14.90 12.36 -16.81
C GLY A 151 -13.58 11.58 -16.86
N ILE A 152 -13.05 11.25 -18.04
CA ILE A 152 -11.80 10.52 -18.22
C ILE A 152 -10.68 11.48 -18.59
N THR A 153 -9.68 11.58 -17.74
CA THR A 153 -8.45 12.34 -18.00
C THR A 153 -7.24 11.42 -18.04
N ARG A 154 -6.46 11.52 -19.11
CA ARG A 154 -5.16 10.85 -19.22
C ARG A 154 -4.04 11.84 -18.92
N HIS A 155 -3.25 11.52 -17.92
CA HIS A 155 -2.05 12.25 -17.55
C HIS A 155 -0.86 11.46 -18.09
N LEU A 156 -0.13 12.07 -19.03
CA LEU A 156 1.10 11.53 -19.57
C LEU A 156 2.27 12.30 -19.00
N TRP A 157 3.42 11.65 -18.85
CA TRP A 157 4.64 12.36 -18.53
C TRP A 157 4.98 13.40 -19.60
N ALA A 158 5.29 14.61 -19.15
CA ALA A 158 5.81 15.68 -19.98
C ALA A 158 7.08 16.24 -19.34
N PRO A 159 8.15 16.48 -20.12
CA PRO A 159 9.36 17.09 -19.60
C PRO A 159 9.06 18.51 -19.11
N ASP A 160 9.59 18.86 -17.94
CA ASP A 160 9.44 20.20 -17.41
C ASP A 160 10.22 21.20 -18.26
N ALA A 161 9.49 22.12 -18.91
CA ALA A 161 10.07 23.16 -19.75
C ALA A 161 11.03 24.08 -18.97
N ALA A 162 10.93 24.14 -17.64
CA ALA A 162 11.82 24.93 -16.80
C ALA A 162 13.21 24.32 -16.60
N ILE A 163 13.38 23.01 -16.84
CA ILE A 163 14.67 22.29 -16.67
C ILE A 163 15.38 22.10 -18.03
N ALA A 164 14.72 22.42 -19.14
CA ALA A 164 15.22 22.18 -20.49
C ALA A 164 16.18 23.26 -21.05
N ASN A 165 16.68 24.20 -20.22
CA ASN A 165 17.63 25.25 -20.62
C ASN A 165 18.97 25.18 -19.86
#